data_AF-A0A3A8Q7P6-F1
#
_entry.id   AF-A0A3A8Q7P6-F1
#
_cell.length_a   1.000
_cell.length_b   1.000
_cell.length_c   1.000
_cell.angle_alpha   90.00
_cell.angle_beta   90.00
_cell.angle_gamma   90.00
#
_symmetry.space_group_name_H-M   'P 1'
#
loop_
_entity.id
_entity.type
_entity.pdbx_description
1 polymer ?
#
loop_
_entity_poly.entity_id
_entity_poly.type
_entity_poly.pdbx_seq_one_letter_code
_entity_poly.pdbx_strand_id
1 'polypeptide(L)'
;MRNRERVMLGSAGVLVAALVAVLLWPAREAASPTPPVPAAQVSPNPAVPVRTPDPAPRHATVVPPSPGDVPPEPEVANAPPQANDAIPEELPQTARWKLEKTEHIATLLGRDVSRLEGERQEAKARGDKTRVDQVDALLQRHRVRLNELREEARTLAEAARDEPADP
;
A
#
# COMPACT_ATOMS: atom_id res chain seq x y z
N MET A 1 24.19 56.30 5.51
CA MET A 1 23.35 55.26 6.13
C MET A 1 21.88 55.60 5.92
N ARG A 2 21.21 54.89 5.00
CA ARG A 2 19.76 54.88 4.73
C ARG A 2 19.62 54.00 3.49
N ASN A 3 18.85 52.91 3.57
CA ASN A 3 18.28 52.08 2.48
C ASN A 3 18.08 50.62 2.95
N ARG A 4 17.29 50.38 4.01
CA ARG A 4 16.95 49.02 4.47
C ARG A 4 15.46 48.75 4.75
N GLU A 5 14.53 49.51 4.17
CA GLU A 5 13.09 49.42 4.56
C GLU A 5 12.09 49.17 3.41
N ARG A 6 12.48 48.54 2.29
CA ARG A 6 11.57 48.42 1.12
C ARG A 6 11.25 47.01 0.62
N VAL A 7 11.43 45.97 1.43
CA VAL A 7 11.12 44.58 0.99
C VAL A 7 9.88 43.97 1.67
N MET A 8 9.28 44.62 2.68
CA MET A 8 8.14 44.07 3.44
C MET A 8 6.74 44.57 3.01
N LEU A 9 6.50 44.90 1.74
CA LEU A 9 5.16 45.33 1.27
C LEU A 9 4.56 44.51 0.11
N GLY A 10 5.23 43.45 -0.36
CA GLY A 10 4.77 42.67 -1.52
C GLY A 10 3.91 41.44 -1.21
N SER A 11 3.88 40.95 0.03
CA SER A 11 3.29 39.64 0.37
C SER A 11 1.81 39.69 0.79
N ALA A 12 1.24 40.87 1.02
CA ALA A 12 -0.16 40.99 1.44
C ALA A 12 -1.17 40.92 0.28
N GLY A 13 -0.76 41.27 -0.96
CA GLY A 13 -1.67 41.30 -2.11
C GLY A 13 -2.07 39.93 -2.67
N VAL A 14 -1.20 38.93 -2.54
CA VAL A 14 -1.43 37.59 -3.13
C VAL A 14 -2.46 36.78 -2.34
N LEU A 15 -2.52 36.96 -1.01
CA LEU A 15 -3.48 36.28 -0.14
C LEU A 15 -4.92 36.79 -0.35
N VAL A 16 -5.11 38.06 -0.68
CA VAL A 16 -6.44 38.64 -0.95
C VAL A 16 -6.99 38.14 -2.30
N ALA A 17 -6.13 37.99 -3.31
CA ALA A 17 -6.55 37.49 -4.63
C ALA A 17 -6.99 36.00 -4.59
N ALA A 18 -6.34 35.17 -3.77
CA ALA A 18 -6.72 33.77 -3.60
C ALA A 18 -8.06 33.60 -2.88
N LEU A 19 -8.40 34.50 -1.95
CA LEU A 19 -9.67 34.46 -1.21
C LEU A 19 -10.87 34.91 -2.06
N VAL A 20 -10.66 35.87 -2.98
CA VAL A 20 -11.71 36.31 -3.93
C VAL A 20 -11.98 35.26 -5.00
N ALA A 21 -10.98 34.47 -5.41
CA ALA A 21 -11.14 33.41 -6.41
C ALA A 21 -12.04 32.24 -5.94
N VAL A 22 -12.11 31.98 -4.62
CA VAL A 22 -12.99 30.95 -4.04
C VAL A 22 -14.45 31.41 -3.96
N LEU A 23 -14.69 32.72 -3.80
CA LEU A 23 -16.05 33.29 -3.72
C LEU A 23 -16.74 33.45 -5.09
N LEU A 24 -15.99 33.38 -6.20
CA LEU A 24 -16.53 33.47 -7.56
C LEU A 24 -16.58 32.11 -8.28
N TRP A 25 -16.59 31.00 -7.54
CA TRP A 25 -16.86 29.69 -8.13
C TRP A 25 -18.33 29.61 -8.56
N PRO A 26 -18.65 29.52 -9.87
CA PRO A 26 -20.02 29.42 -10.31
C PRO A 26 -20.54 28.02 -9.99
N ALA A 27 -21.60 27.97 -9.18
CA ALA A 27 -22.41 26.80 -8.93
C ALA A 27 -22.84 26.19 -10.27
N ARG A 28 -22.34 24.99 -10.56
CA ARG A 28 -22.83 24.19 -11.69
C ARG A 28 -24.06 23.43 -11.22
N GLU A 29 -25.19 24.13 -11.23
CA GLU A 29 -26.50 23.51 -11.07
C GLU A 29 -27.33 23.85 -12.30
N ALA A 30 -27.48 22.84 -13.17
CA ALA A 30 -28.44 22.83 -14.25
C ALA A 30 -28.97 21.40 -14.35
N ALA A 31 -29.86 21.07 -13.43
CA ALA A 31 -30.83 20.01 -13.65
C ALA A 31 -31.82 20.52 -14.70
N SER A 32 -31.84 19.88 -15.87
CA SER A 32 -32.93 20.05 -16.84
C SER A 32 -33.85 18.83 -16.76
N PRO A 33 -35.16 19.03 -16.54
CA PRO A 33 -36.15 17.97 -16.58
C PRO A 33 -36.72 17.84 -18.00
N THR A 34 -36.82 16.64 -18.55
CA THR A 34 -37.77 16.37 -19.65
C THR A 34 -38.19 14.88 -19.71
N PRO A 35 -39.42 14.62 -20.22
CA PRO A 35 -40.29 13.47 -19.91
C PRO A 35 -40.01 12.20 -20.75
N PRO A 36 -40.66 11.05 -20.45
CA PRO A 36 -40.31 9.76 -21.05
C PRO A 36 -40.93 9.61 -22.45
N VAL A 37 -40.18 9.01 -23.38
CA VAL A 37 -40.68 8.58 -24.69
C VAL A 37 -40.44 7.06 -24.83
N PRO A 38 -41.45 6.27 -25.23
CA PRO A 38 -41.42 4.82 -25.14
C PRO A 38 -40.82 4.14 -26.39
N ALA A 39 -40.27 2.96 -26.13
CA ALA A 39 -40.15 1.78 -27.00
C ALA A 39 -39.45 1.92 -28.36
N ALA A 40 -38.22 1.39 -28.41
CA ALA A 40 -37.84 0.44 -29.44
C ALA A 40 -37.12 -0.73 -28.75
N GLN A 41 -37.85 -1.83 -28.54
CA GLN A 41 -37.28 -3.09 -28.13
C GLN A 41 -36.39 -3.61 -29.26
N VAL A 42 -35.09 -3.38 -29.17
CA VAL A 42 -34.10 -4.18 -29.87
C VAL A 42 -33.57 -5.15 -28.83
N SER A 43 -34.03 -6.40 -28.89
CA SER A 43 -33.48 -7.48 -28.08
C SER A 43 -31.96 -7.55 -28.34
N PRO A 44 -31.10 -7.38 -27.33
CA PRO A 44 -29.72 -7.76 -27.47
C PRO A 44 -29.71 -9.29 -27.56
N ASN A 45 -29.38 -9.82 -28.73
CA ASN A 45 -28.95 -11.20 -28.88
C ASN A 45 -27.84 -11.43 -27.84
N PRO A 46 -27.99 -12.33 -26.86
CA PRO A 46 -26.92 -12.60 -25.92
C PRO A 46 -25.75 -13.19 -26.71
N ALA A 47 -24.73 -12.37 -26.93
CA ALA A 47 -23.44 -12.83 -27.41
C ALA A 47 -22.99 -13.95 -26.47
N VAL A 48 -22.98 -15.18 -27.00
CA VAL A 48 -22.44 -16.35 -26.31
C VAL A 48 -21.04 -15.98 -25.84
N PRO A 49 -20.72 -16.03 -24.54
CA PRO A 49 -19.36 -15.81 -24.10
C PRO A 49 -18.50 -16.89 -24.74
N VAL A 50 -17.57 -16.45 -25.60
CA VAL A 50 -16.48 -17.29 -26.09
C VAL A 50 -15.74 -17.74 -24.84
N ARG A 51 -15.95 -19.01 -24.46
CA ARG A 51 -15.20 -19.64 -23.39
C ARG A 51 -13.74 -19.63 -23.82
N THR A 52 -12.95 -18.77 -23.19
CA THR A 52 -11.51 -19.03 -23.08
C THR A 52 -11.36 -20.45 -22.54
N PRO A 53 -10.51 -21.31 -23.15
CA PRO A 53 -10.23 -22.59 -22.55
C PRO A 53 -9.75 -22.34 -21.13
N ASP A 54 -10.48 -22.93 -20.18
CA ASP A 54 -10.13 -22.94 -18.76
C ASP A 54 -8.65 -23.37 -18.67
N PRO A 55 -7.76 -22.64 -17.97
CA PRO A 55 -6.42 -23.15 -17.74
C PRO A 55 -6.55 -24.54 -17.14
N ALA A 56 -5.98 -25.54 -17.82
CA ALA A 56 -6.07 -26.93 -17.39
C ALA A 56 -5.80 -27.01 -15.88
N PRO A 57 -6.65 -27.71 -15.11
CA PRO A 57 -6.46 -27.81 -13.67
C PRO A 57 -5.03 -28.28 -13.45
N ARG A 58 -4.24 -27.49 -12.71
CA ARG A 58 -2.88 -27.90 -12.34
C ARG A 58 -3.04 -29.16 -11.52
N HIS A 59 -2.82 -30.30 -12.14
CA HIS A 59 -2.84 -31.58 -11.45
C HIS A 59 -1.77 -31.50 -10.36
N ALA A 60 -2.19 -31.58 -9.10
CA ALA A 60 -1.27 -31.74 -8.00
C ALA A 60 -0.46 -33.01 -8.28
N THR A 61 0.86 -32.90 -8.37
CA THR A 61 1.75 -34.06 -8.38
C THR A 61 1.66 -34.70 -6.99
N VAL A 62 0.73 -35.64 -6.83
CA VAL A 62 0.64 -36.48 -5.63
C VAL A 62 1.84 -37.41 -5.64
N VAL A 63 2.76 -37.20 -4.72
CA VAL A 63 3.84 -38.14 -4.46
C VAL A 63 3.19 -39.43 -3.95
N PRO A 64 3.40 -40.59 -4.60
CA PRO A 64 2.88 -41.84 -4.08
C PRO A 64 3.52 -42.11 -2.71
N PRO A 65 2.73 -42.52 -1.71
CA PRO A 65 3.26 -42.83 -0.39
C PRO A 65 4.35 -43.90 -0.52
N SER A 66 5.47 -43.68 0.16
CA SER A 66 6.56 -44.66 0.15
C SER A 66 6.13 -45.92 0.91
N PRO A 67 6.65 -47.12 0.59
CA PRO A 67 6.34 -48.31 1.39
C PRO A 67 6.71 -48.08 2.86
N GLY A 68 5.71 -47.96 3.73
CA GLY A 68 5.87 -47.59 5.15
C GLY A 68 5.26 -46.23 5.54
N ASP A 69 4.79 -45.43 4.59
CA ASP A 69 3.99 -44.23 4.89
C ASP A 69 2.66 -44.66 5.52
N VAL A 70 2.48 -44.25 6.78
CA VAL A 70 1.21 -44.39 7.48
C VAL A 70 0.32 -43.23 7.03
N PRO A 71 -0.88 -43.49 6.49
CA PRO A 71 -1.84 -42.43 6.19
C PRO A 71 -2.06 -41.56 7.43
N PRO A 72 -2.12 -40.22 7.31
CA PRO A 72 -2.38 -39.37 8.47
C PRO A 72 -3.68 -39.83 9.14
N GLU A 73 -3.66 -39.95 10.46
CA GLU A 73 -4.83 -40.37 11.21
C GLU A 73 -5.99 -39.40 10.95
N PRO A 74 -7.23 -39.91 10.79
CA PRO A 74 -8.38 -39.07 10.52
C PRO A 74 -8.54 -38.05 11.65
N GLU A 75 -8.69 -36.76 11.29
CA GLU A 75 -8.95 -35.70 12.25
C GLU A 75 -10.21 -36.03 13.07
N VAL A 76 -10.02 -36.34 14.35
CA VAL A 76 -11.13 -36.69 15.24
C VAL A 76 -11.84 -35.41 15.63
N ALA A 77 -13.12 -35.28 15.25
CA ALA A 77 -13.96 -34.20 15.74
C ALA A 77 -14.04 -34.30 17.28
N ASN A 78 -13.61 -33.24 17.99
CA ASN A 78 -13.37 -33.22 19.44
C ASN A 78 -12.21 -34.11 19.92
N ALA A 79 -11.03 -33.98 19.29
CA ALA A 79 -9.80 -34.46 19.92
C ALA A 79 -9.67 -33.90 21.36
N PRO A 80 -9.25 -34.73 22.33
CA PRO A 80 -9.04 -34.25 23.70
C PRO A 80 -7.99 -33.12 23.71
N PRO A 81 -8.08 -32.16 24.65
CA PRO A 81 -7.08 -31.10 24.77
C PRO A 81 -5.68 -31.69 24.84
N GLN A 82 -4.83 -31.33 23.87
CA GLN A 82 -3.43 -31.75 23.89
C GLN A 82 -2.70 -30.97 24.97
N ALA A 83 -1.91 -31.66 25.79
CA ALA A 83 -1.00 -31.01 26.71
C ALA A 83 0.15 -30.41 25.89
N ASN A 84 0.02 -29.12 25.56
CA ASN A 84 1.10 -28.39 24.89
C ASN A 84 2.28 -28.23 25.85
N ASP A 85 3.49 -28.27 25.31
CA ASP A 85 4.67 -27.89 26.06
C ASP A 85 4.54 -26.47 26.63
N ALA A 86 5.15 -26.25 27.79
CA ALA A 86 5.20 -24.91 28.38
C ALA A 86 5.91 -23.96 27.41
N ILE A 87 5.21 -22.91 27.00
CA ILE A 87 5.76 -21.87 26.13
C ILE A 87 6.77 -21.06 26.97
N PRO A 88 8.02 -20.86 26.49
CA PRO A 88 8.97 -20.02 27.19
C PRO A 88 8.46 -18.57 27.27
N GLU A 89 8.83 -17.85 28.32
CA GLU A 89 8.47 -16.44 28.45
C GLU A 89 9.04 -15.63 27.28
N GLU A 90 8.20 -14.79 26.67
CA GLU A 90 8.63 -13.91 25.58
C GLU A 90 9.65 -12.89 26.11
N LEU A 91 10.74 -12.70 25.37
CA LEU A 91 11.72 -11.65 25.70
C LEU A 91 11.06 -10.27 25.70
N PRO A 92 11.53 -9.33 26.54
CA PRO A 92 10.99 -7.98 26.58
C PRO A 92 11.17 -7.29 25.23
N GLN A 93 10.08 -6.77 24.68
CA GLN A 93 10.11 -5.99 23.44
C GLN A 93 10.58 -4.56 23.73
N THR A 94 11.87 -4.42 24.02
CA THR A 94 12.55 -3.15 24.36
C THR A 94 12.47 -2.14 23.22
N ALA A 95 12.60 -0.85 23.55
CA ALA A 95 12.61 0.20 22.53
C ALA A 95 13.80 0.02 21.58
N ARG A 96 14.95 -0.42 22.11
CA ARG A 96 16.14 -0.77 21.31
C ARG A 96 15.89 -1.87 20.29
N TRP A 97 15.22 -2.96 20.69
CA TRP A 97 14.88 -4.06 19.78
C TRP A 97 13.89 -3.62 18.69
N LYS A 98 12.90 -2.81 19.05
CA LYS A 98 11.95 -2.25 18.07
C LYS A 98 12.63 -1.31 17.09
N LEU A 99 13.58 -0.50 17.57
CA LEU A 99 14.36 0.40 16.73
C LEU A 99 15.13 -0.39 15.67
N GLU A 100 15.90 -1.40 16.08
CA GLU A 100 16.67 -2.25 15.18
C GLU A 100 15.79 -2.88 14.08
N LYS A 101 14.62 -3.42 14.48
CA LYS A 101 13.67 -3.98 13.53
C LYS A 101 13.12 -2.94 12.56
N THR A 102 12.78 -1.77 13.05
CA THR A 102 12.22 -0.69 12.23
C THR A 102 13.24 -0.21 11.21
N GLU A 103 14.50 -0.05 11.62
CA GLU A 103 15.62 0.31 10.72
C GLU A 103 15.88 -0.77 9.68
N HIS A 104 15.81 -2.04 10.06
CA HIS A 104 15.93 -3.17 9.13
C HIS A 104 14.83 -3.13 8.06
N ILE A 105 13.57 -2.96 8.47
CA ILE A 105 12.43 -2.85 7.53
C ILE A 105 12.59 -1.63 6.63
N ALA A 106 12.98 -0.47 7.18
CA ALA A 106 13.21 0.74 6.39
C ALA A 106 14.30 0.53 5.32
N THR A 107 15.35 -0.23 5.65
CA THR A 107 16.42 -0.58 4.72
C THR A 107 15.91 -1.44 3.57
N LEU A 108 15.14 -2.49 3.87
CA LEU A 108 14.55 -3.37 2.85
C LEU A 108 13.60 -2.59 1.92
N LEU A 109 12.75 -1.74 2.50
CA LEU A 109 11.81 -0.92 1.72
C LEU A 109 12.54 0.12 0.87
N GLY A 110 13.63 0.70 1.38
CA GLY A 110 14.51 1.59 0.61
C GLY A 110 15.09 0.91 -0.62
N ARG A 111 15.54 -0.34 -0.50
CA ARG A 111 16.01 -1.15 -1.64
C ARG A 111 14.89 -1.38 -2.67
N ASP A 112 13.67 -1.66 -2.21
CA ASP A 112 12.52 -1.84 -3.11
C ASP A 112 12.16 -0.56 -3.86
N VAL A 113 12.24 0.61 -3.22
CA VAL A 113 12.06 1.90 -3.90
C VAL A 113 13.09 2.05 -5.02
N SER A 114 14.38 1.80 -4.75
CA SER A 114 15.43 1.88 -5.77
C SER A 114 15.20 0.92 -6.94
N ARG A 115 14.77 -0.32 -6.65
CA ARG A 115 14.42 -1.30 -7.69
C ARG A 115 13.24 -0.84 -8.54
N LEU A 116 12.16 -0.39 -7.91
CA LEU A 116 10.96 0.10 -8.61
C LEU A 116 11.27 1.35 -9.45
N GLU A 117 12.17 2.22 -9.00
CA GLU A 117 12.64 3.35 -9.82
C GLU A 117 13.33 2.87 -11.10
N GLY A 118 14.16 1.83 -11.02
CA GLY A 118 14.74 1.16 -12.19
C GLY A 118 13.66 0.62 -13.14
N GLU A 119 12.71 -0.16 -12.61
CA GLU A 119 11.60 -0.74 -13.40
C GLU A 119 10.76 0.34 -14.09
N ARG A 120 10.53 1.47 -13.41
CA ARG A 120 9.82 2.61 -13.98
C ARG A 120 10.56 3.19 -15.18
N GLN A 121 11.87 3.38 -15.08
CA GLN A 121 12.67 3.90 -16.20
C GLN A 121 12.70 2.91 -17.37
N GLU A 122 12.79 1.61 -17.10
CA GLU A 122 12.72 0.57 -18.14
C GLU A 122 11.35 0.54 -18.82
N ALA A 123 10.26 0.65 -18.07
CA ALA A 123 8.91 0.74 -18.63
C ALA A 123 8.75 2.01 -19.47
N LYS A 124 9.29 3.14 -19.00
CA LYS A 124 9.30 4.40 -19.73
C LYS A 124 10.11 4.31 -21.03
N ALA A 125 11.28 3.67 -21.00
CA ALA A 125 12.11 3.44 -22.18
C ALA A 125 11.41 2.55 -23.23
N ARG A 126 10.58 1.60 -22.78
CA ARG A 126 9.74 0.76 -23.63
C ARG A 126 8.46 1.46 -24.13
N GLY A 127 8.13 2.64 -23.62
CA GLY A 127 6.88 3.34 -23.92
C GLY A 127 5.63 2.70 -23.28
N ASP A 128 5.81 1.80 -22.30
CA ASP A 128 4.71 1.13 -21.61
C ASP A 128 4.13 2.03 -20.51
N LYS A 129 3.21 2.91 -20.91
CA LYS A 129 2.56 3.87 -20.01
C LYS A 129 1.79 3.19 -18.88
N THR A 130 1.09 2.10 -19.18
CA THR A 130 0.31 1.37 -18.17
C THR A 130 1.21 0.84 -17.06
N ARG A 131 2.36 0.27 -17.42
CA ARG A 131 3.34 -0.20 -16.43
C ARG A 131 3.95 0.96 -15.64
N VAL A 132 4.26 2.10 -16.28
CA VAL A 132 4.75 3.29 -15.58
C VAL A 132 3.76 3.74 -14.51
N ASP A 133 2.47 3.86 -14.85
CA ASP A 133 1.44 4.32 -13.92
C ASP A 133 1.27 3.34 -12.73
N GLN A 134 1.33 2.03 -12.99
CA GLN A 134 1.29 1.01 -11.93
C GLN A 134 2.49 1.11 -10.97
N VAL A 135 3.71 1.27 -11.52
CA VAL A 135 4.92 1.39 -10.72
C VAL A 135 4.95 2.72 -9.96
N ASP A 136 4.45 3.80 -10.53
CA ASP A 136 4.36 5.10 -9.86
C ASP A 136 3.42 5.05 -8.65
N ALA A 137 2.28 4.36 -8.77
CA ALA A 137 1.38 4.14 -7.63
C ALA A 137 2.03 3.31 -6.50
N LEU A 138 2.84 2.30 -6.85
CA LEU A 138 3.61 1.51 -5.88
C LEU A 138 4.71 2.35 -5.21
N LEU A 139 5.47 3.12 -6.00
CA LEU A 139 6.50 4.02 -5.50
C LEU A 139 5.94 5.05 -4.54
N GLN A 140 4.78 5.64 -4.84
CA GLN A 140 4.13 6.58 -3.94
C GLN A 140 3.83 5.94 -2.58
N ARG A 141 3.21 4.74 -2.56
CA ARG A 141 2.92 4.01 -1.31
C ARG A 141 4.18 3.67 -0.53
N HIS A 142 5.22 3.15 -1.21
CA HIS A 142 6.47 2.78 -0.56
C HIS A 142 7.20 3.99 0.03
N ARG A 143 7.21 5.14 -0.66
CA ARG A 143 7.82 6.37 -0.16
C ARG A 143 7.10 6.92 1.07
N VAL A 144 5.76 6.90 1.08
CA VAL A 144 4.97 7.28 2.27
C VAL A 144 5.32 6.36 3.43
N ARG A 145 5.27 5.04 3.23
CA ARG A 145 5.59 4.08 4.28
C ARG A 145 7.04 4.19 4.78
N LEU A 146 7.98 4.46 3.88
CA LEU A 146 9.38 4.66 4.25
C LEU A 146 9.57 5.91 5.12
N ASN A 147 8.83 6.97 4.86
CA ASN A 147 8.85 8.15 5.72
C ASN A 147 8.24 7.86 7.09
N GLU A 148 7.11 7.15 7.15
CA GLU A 148 6.51 6.71 8.43
C GLU A 148 7.50 5.90 9.27
N LEU A 149 8.16 4.91 8.68
CA LEU A 149 9.16 4.09 9.36
C LEU A 149 10.36 4.91 9.87
N ARG A 150 10.75 5.97 9.16
CA ARG A 150 11.82 6.87 9.60
C ARG A 150 11.40 7.72 10.79
N GLU A 151 10.16 8.21 10.81
CA GLU A 151 9.64 8.95 11.97
C GLU A 151 9.44 8.02 13.18
N GLU A 152 8.98 6.78 12.95
CA GLU A 152 8.90 5.74 13.98
C GLU A 152 10.29 5.42 14.54
N ALA A 153 11.29 5.24 13.69
CA ALA A 153 12.67 5.03 14.12
C ALA A 153 13.22 6.22 14.93
N ARG A 154 12.89 7.47 14.58
CA ARG A 154 13.27 8.63 15.41
C ARG A 154 12.66 8.57 16.80
N THR A 155 11.36 8.27 16.87
CA THR A 155 10.63 8.15 18.14
C THR A 155 11.20 7.02 19.00
N LEU A 156 11.50 5.87 18.38
CA LEU A 156 12.10 4.72 19.06
C LEU A 156 13.55 4.99 19.48
N ALA A 157 14.30 5.77 18.70
CA ALA A 157 15.65 6.17 19.07
C ALA A 157 15.68 7.12 20.28
N GLU A 158 14.66 7.96 20.45
CA GLU A 158 14.48 8.75 21.67
C GLU A 158 14.13 7.84 22.86
N ALA A 159 13.13 6.97 22.72
CA ALA A 159 12.75 6.02 23.77
C ALA A 159 13.90 5.07 24.19
N ALA A 160 14.70 4.62 23.23
CA ALA A 160 15.86 3.77 23.46
C ALA A 160 17.00 4.46 24.23
N ARG A 161 17.06 5.81 24.25
CA ARG A 161 18.04 6.56 25.05
C ARG A 161 17.60 6.65 26.52
N ASP A 162 16.29 6.72 26.75
CA ASP A 162 15.70 6.81 28.09
C ASP A 162 15.51 5.43 28.74
N GLU A 163 15.67 4.36 27.97
CA GLU A 163 15.58 2.98 28.45
C GLU A 163 16.81 2.62 29.30
N PRO A 164 16.63 2.12 30.54
CA PRO A 164 17.76 1.66 31.34
C PRO A 164 18.47 0.51 30.63
N ALA A 165 19.80 0.46 30.75
CA ALA A 165 20.55 -0.69 30.26
C ALA A 165 20.07 -1.95 30.99
N ASP A 166 19.81 -3.02 30.24
CA ASP A 166 19.47 -4.32 30.83
C ASP A 166 20.53 -4.73 31.88
N PRO A 167 20.09 -5.30 33.02
CA PRO A 167 20.97 -5.70 34.12
C PRO A 167 21.94 -6.84 33.77
#